data_AF-A0A948F3G1-F1
#
_entry.id   AF-A0A948F3G1-F1
#
_cell.length_a   1.000
_cell.length_b   1.000
_cell.length_c   1.000
_cell.angle_alpha   90.00
_cell.angle_beta   90.00
_cell.angle_gamma   90.00
#
_symmetry.space_group_name_H-M   'P 1'
#
loop_
_entity.id
_entity.type
_entity.pdbx_description
1 polymer ?
#
loop_
_entity_poly.entity_id
_entity_poly.type
_entity_poly.pdbx_seq_one_letter_code
_entity_poly.pdbx_strand_id
1 'polypeptide(L)'
;YRLQATSPCVNTGTNQAWMAGAFDLDGRQRISGLNVDMGAYENMPIILALAGEHGVIAPSGAVAVVWGSNQAFLVTADVYYHIGELLTNGAPDAAATNLQTYTSTWENVVADGTLYASFDENLAPLGTPEWWLAYYDLTNGGFTFAEAETNNNDGDPHNNRQEQIANTDPTDSNDFLYIRAAWGHAAGDWVYWPSELDRLYGVDGLSNLLGGSSWFEVTNDLEGTGGWLSITNLPGLDPVYYRVKVRLNDLP
;
A
#
# COMPACT_ATOMS: atom_id res chain seq x y z
N TYR A 1 6.51 24.31 -29.40
CA TYR A 1 7.00 25.69 -29.17
C TYR A 1 6.20 26.30 -28.04
N ARG A 2 6.81 26.45 -26.85
CA ARG A 2 6.19 27.07 -25.68
C ARG A 2 7.12 28.19 -25.18
N LEU A 3 6.55 29.24 -24.62
CA LEU A 3 7.32 30.27 -23.94
C LEU A 3 7.99 29.66 -22.71
N GLN A 4 9.22 30.07 -22.43
CA GLN A 4 9.82 29.79 -21.13
C GLN A 4 9.25 30.77 -20.10
N ALA A 5 9.21 30.39 -18.83
CA ALA A 5 8.70 31.25 -17.76
C ALA A 5 9.40 32.62 -17.67
N THR A 6 10.67 32.69 -18.08
CA THR A 6 11.48 33.92 -18.10
C THR A 6 11.43 34.68 -19.43
N SER A 7 10.58 34.25 -20.38
CA SER A 7 10.53 34.85 -21.70
C SER A 7 10.03 36.30 -21.63
N PRO A 8 10.65 37.23 -22.37
CA PRO A 8 10.16 38.61 -22.47
C PRO A 8 8.83 38.71 -23.22
N CYS A 9 8.31 37.61 -23.75
CA CYS A 9 6.99 37.55 -24.40
C CYS A 9 5.84 37.36 -23.40
N VAL A 10 6.13 36.97 -22.16
CA VAL A 10 5.12 36.68 -21.13
C VAL A 10 4.54 37.99 -20.56
N ASN A 11 3.21 38.09 -20.49
CA ASN A 11 2.44 39.25 -20.02
C ASN A 11 2.80 40.58 -20.71
N THR A 12 3.14 40.55 -22.01
CA THR A 12 3.56 41.77 -22.75
C THR A 12 2.61 42.19 -23.86
N GLY A 13 1.64 41.35 -24.23
CA GLY A 13 0.69 41.64 -25.27
C GLY A 13 -0.37 42.65 -24.83
N THR A 14 -1.14 43.16 -25.80
CA THR A 14 -2.27 44.05 -25.53
C THR A 14 -3.57 43.24 -25.50
N ASN A 15 -4.28 43.30 -24.37
CA ASN A 15 -5.58 42.64 -24.24
C ASN A 15 -6.59 43.27 -25.19
N GLN A 16 -7.26 42.44 -25.98
CA GLN A 16 -8.36 42.86 -26.85
C GLN A 16 -9.67 42.26 -26.35
N ALA A 17 -10.79 42.94 -26.61
CA ALA A 17 -12.10 42.53 -26.09
C ALA A 17 -12.49 41.09 -26.46
N TRP A 18 -12.10 40.61 -27.66
CA TRP A 18 -12.39 39.24 -28.11
C TRP A 18 -11.64 38.16 -27.34
N MET A 19 -10.56 38.50 -26.61
CA MET A 19 -9.76 37.53 -25.85
C MET A 19 -10.43 37.12 -24.54
N ALA A 20 -11.42 37.89 -24.06
CA ALA A 20 -12.17 37.56 -22.87
C ALA A 20 -12.93 36.24 -23.07
N GLY A 21 -12.60 35.22 -22.26
CA GLY A 21 -13.16 33.87 -22.37
C GLY A 21 -12.68 33.07 -23.59
N ALA A 22 -11.74 33.59 -24.38
CA ALA A 22 -11.13 32.85 -25.47
C ALA A 22 -10.11 31.84 -24.94
N PHE A 23 -9.76 30.85 -25.76
CA PHE A 23 -8.74 29.86 -25.46
C PHE A 23 -7.53 30.01 -26.40
N ASP A 24 -6.36 29.66 -25.89
CA ASP A 24 -5.14 29.50 -26.66
C ASP A 24 -5.16 28.18 -27.47
N LEU A 25 -4.07 27.89 -28.19
CA LEU A 25 -4.01 26.70 -29.04
C LEU A 25 -3.91 25.37 -28.26
N ASP A 26 -3.69 25.40 -26.94
CA ASP A 26 -3.79 24.25 -26.03
C ASP A 26 -5.17 24.12 -25.37
N GLY A 27 -6.12 24.99 -25.72
CA GLY A 27 -7.43 25.03 -25.08
C GLY A 27 -7.41 25.66 -23.69
N ARG A 28 -6.33 26.35 -23.29
CA ARG A 28 -6.21 27.07 -22.02
C ARG A 28 -6.70 28.50 -22.15
N GLN A 29 -7.14 29.13 -21.07
CA GLN A 29 -7.63 30.52 -21.12
C GLN A 29 -6.60 31.44 -21.78
N ARG A 30 -7.04 32.28 -22.72
CA ARG A 30 -6.18 33.13 -23.55
C ARG A 30 -5.53 34.30 -22.80
N ILE A 31 -6.01 34.62 -21.60
CA ILE A 31 -5.38 35.60 -20.72
C ILE A 31 -5.20 34.89 -19.39
N SER A 32 -3.98 34.49 -19.08
CA SER A 32 -3.64 33.81 -17.82
C SER A 32 -3.22 34.76 -16.71
N GLY A 33 -2.53 35.85 -17.05
CA GLY A 33 -2.06 36.85 -16.09
C GLY A 33 -2.74 38.20 -16.25
N LEU A 34 -1.95 39.27 -16.13
CA LEU A 34 -2.44 40.64 -16.33
C LEU A 34 -2.70 40.92 -17.81
N ASN A 35 -1.82 40.42 -18.68
CA ASN A 35 -1.85 40.65 -20.11
C ASN A 35 -1.64 39.34 -20.88
N VAL A 36 -2.22 39.25 -22.07
CA VAL A 36 -1.99 38.16 -23.01
C VAL A 36 -0.49 38.03 -23.34
N ASP A 37 -0.02 36.81 -23.46
CA ASP A 37 1.32 36.50 -23.93
C ASP A 37 1.44 36.71 -25.44
N MET A 38 2.65 37.07 -25.89
CA MET A 38 2.93 37.18 -27.31
C MET A 38 3.03 35.78 -27.94
N GLY A 39 2.10 35.48 -28.85
CA GLY A 39 2.09 34.24 -29.62
C GLY A 39 0.74 33.53 -29.62
N ALA A 40 0.76 32.22 -29.85
CA ALA A 40 -0.44 31.37 -29.91
C ALA A 40 -0.76 30.64 -28.59
N TYR A 41 0.13 30.72 -27.59
CA TYR A 41 0.06 29.98 -26.33
C TYR A 41 0.32 30.91 -25.16
N GLU A 42 -0.39 30.66 -24.05
CA GLU A 42 -0.11 31.30 -22.75
C GLU A 42 0.87 30.46 -21.93
N ASN A 43 1.72 31.15 -21.16
CA ASN A 43 2.57 30.57 -20.14
C ASN A 43 1.79 30.50 -18.81
N MET A 44 1.45 29.28 -18.39
CA MET A 44 0.76 29.01 -17.13
C MET A 44 1.63 28.15 -16.22
N PRO A 45 1.64 28.37 -14.90
CA PRO A 45 2.20 27.41 -13.96
C PRO A 45 1.48 26.07 -14.07
N ILE A 46 2.25 24.99 -13.95
CA ILE A 46 1.75 23.62 -13.96
C ILE A 46 1.99 22.98 -12.59
N ILE A 47 0.92 22.48 -11.98
CA ILE A 47 1.01 21.57 -10.84
C ILE A 47 0.91 20.15 -11.36
N LEU A 48 1.96 19.36 -11.19
CA LEU A 48 1.96 17.93 -11.51
C LEU A 48 1.41 17.15 -10.31
N ALA A 49 0.17 16.70 -10.42
CA ALA A 49 -0.53 15.90 -9.41
C ALA A 49 -0.44 14.40 -9.71
N LEU A 50 0.20 13.64 -8.84
CA LEU A 50 0.44 12.20 -8.98
C LEU A 50 -0.10 11.46 -7.75
N ALA A 51 -0.90 10.44 -7.99
CA ALA A 51 -1.38 9.52 -6.96
C ALA A 51 -0.61 8.20 -7.07
N GLY A 52 -0.21 7.63 -5.93
CA GLY A 52 0.19 6.23 -5.84
C GLY A 52 -1.00 5.29 -6.07
N GLU A 53 -0.75 3.98 -5.98
CA GLU A 53 -1.82 2.97 -6.01
C GLU A 53 -2.77 3.15 -4.82
N HIS A 54 -3.99 2.62 -4.93
CA HIS A 54 -5.02 2.62 -3.88
C HIS A 54 -5.57 4.00 -3.49
N GLY A 55 -5.51 4.96 -4.41
CA GLY A 55 -6.23 6.21 -4.29
C GLY A 55 -6.06 7.10 -5.51
N VAL A 56 -6.65 8.30 -5.43
CA VAL A 56 -6.70 9.25 -6.54
C VAL A 56 -6.50 10.68 -6.05
N ILE A 57 -5.99 11.53 -6.95
CA ILE A 57 -6.02 12.99 -6.83
C ILE A 57 -6.88 13.55 -7.97
N ALA A 58 -7.78 14.48 -7.67
CA ALA A 58 -8.60 15.16 -8.67
C ALA A 58 -8.48 16.69 -8.51
N PRO A 59 -8.08 17.43 -9.57
CA PRO A 59 -7.62 16.95 -10.87
C PRO A 59 -6.24 16.26 -10.82
N SER A 60 -5.97 15.30 -11.72
CA SER A 60 -4.69 14.57 -11.80
C SER A 60 -3.82 14.99 -13.00
N GLY A 61 -2.55 14.58 -12.97
CA GLY A 61 -1.59 14.81 -14.03
C GLY A 61 -1.07 16.26 -14.06
N ALA A 62 -0.72 16.74 -15.25
CA ALA A 62 -0.25 18.11 -15.43
C ALA A 62 -1.43 19.08 -15.47
N VAL A 63 -1.66 19.78 -14.35
CA VAL A 63 -2.77 20.74 -14.20
C VAL A 63 -2.24 22.15 -14.38
N ALA A 64 -2.64 22.79 -15.50
CA ALA A 64 -2.31 24.19 -15.76
C ALA A 64 -3.22 25.10 -14.93
N VAL A 65 -2.63 26.06 -14.21
CA VAL A 65 -3.33 26.99 -13.33
C VAL A 65 -3.16 28.41 -13.86
N VAL A 66 -4.23 29.20 -13.79
CA VAL A 66 -4.20 30.64 -14.13
C VAL A 66 -3.28 31.36 -13.15
N TRP A 67 -2.44 32.28 -13.64
CA TRP A 67 -1.46 32.98 -12.80
C TRP A 67 -2.11 33.69 -11.61
N GLY A 68 -1.57 33.44 -10.42
CA GLY A 68 -2.04 34.01 -9.16
C GLY A 68 -3.42 33.53 -8.70
N SER A 69 -4.02 32.56 -9.40
CA SER A 69 -5.27 31.93 -8.96
C SER A 69 -5.00 30.84 -7.93
N ASN A 70 -6.05 30.45 -7.20
CA ASN A 70 -6.01 29.30 -6.30
C ASN A 70 -6.44 28.04 -7.06
N GLN A 71 -5.86 26.89 -6.71
CA GLN A 71 -6.25 25.59 -7.22
C GLN A 71 -6.44 24.62 -6.05
N ALA A 72 -7.58 23.93 -6.02
CA ALA A 72 -7.83 22.86 -5.05
C ALA A 72 -7.64 21.49 -5.71
N PHE A 73 -7.10 20.56 -4.94
CA PHE A 73 -6.95 19.15 -5.30
C PHE A 73 -7.63 18.30 -4.23
N LEU A 74 -8.59 17.48 -4.64
CA LEU A 74 -9.22 16.49 -3.79
C LEU A 74 -8.42 15.20 -3.86
N VAL A 75 -7.86 14.78 -2.73
CA VAL A 75 -7.19 13.51 -2.53
C VAL A 75 -8.21 12.55 -1.92
N THR A 76 -8.34 11.35 -2.46
CA THR A 76 -9.29 10.33 -1.98
C THR A 76 -8.60 8.98 -2.01
N ALA A 77 -8.41 8.38 -0.84
CA ALA A 77 -7.99 6.99 -0.70
C ALA A 77 -9.14 6.06 -1.14
N ASP A 78 -8.79 4.88 -1.64
CA ASP A 78 -9.76 3.83 -1.89
C ASP A 78 -10.29 3.24 -0.56
N VAL A 79 -11.40 2.52 -0.64
CA VAL A 79 -11.96 1.84 0.54
C VAL A 79 -10.94 0.88 1.13
N TYR A 80 -10.81 0.86 2.46
CA TYR A 80 -9.82 0.09 3.23
C TYR A 80 -8.38 0.61 3.15
N TYR A 81 -8.20 1.83 2.64
CA TYR A 81 -6.95 2.56 2.64
C TYR A 81 -7.14 3.95 3.24
N HIS A 82 -6.05 4.57 3.64
CA HIS A 82 -5.99 5.97 4.06
C HIS A 82 -4.83 6.68 3.36
N ILE A 83 -4.85 8.01 3.35
CA ILE A 83 -3.72 8.81 2.89
C ILE A 83 -2.55 8.56 3.83
N GLY A 84 -1.47 7.97 3.31
CA GLY A 84 -0.22 7.76 4.03
C GLY A 84 0.54 9.08 4.12
N GLU A 85 1.03 9.56 2.98
CA GLU A 85 1.72 10.84 2.86
C GLU A 85 1.12 11.69 1.74
N LEU A 86 1.03 13.00 1.98
CA LEU A 86 0.76 14.00 0.95
C LEU A 86 1.92 14.99 0.91
N LEU A 87 2.59 15.10 -0.24
CA LEU A 87 3.73 15.97 -0.45
C LEU A 87 3.38 17.12 -1.39
N THR A 88 3.61 18.36 -0.93
CA THR A 88 3.54 19.58 -1.74
C THR A 88 4.96 20.07 -2.01
N ASN A 89 5.42 20.03 -3.25
CA ASN A 89 6.81 20.32 -3.63
C ASN A 89 7.84 19.53 -2.80
N GLY A 90 7.53 18.28 -2.44
CA GLY A 90 8.35 17.44 -1.58
C GLY A 90 8.26 17.72 -0.08
N ALA A 91 7.46 18.71 0.35
CA ALA A 91 7.21 18.99 1.76
C ALA A 91 5.91 18.31 2.24
N PRO A 92 5.92 17.60 3.37
CA PRO A 92 4.75 16.87 3.86
C PRO A 92 3.64 17.80 4.38
N ASP A 93 2.40 17.49 4.01
CA ASP A 93 1.17 18.03 4.57
C ASP A 93 0.60 17.03 5.58
N ALA A 94 1.10 17.11 6.82
CA ALA A 94 0.73 16.19 7.90
C ALA A 94 -0.76 16.23 8.28
N ALA A 95 -1.53 17.24 7.84
CA ALA A 95 -2.96 17.29 8.08
C ALA A 95 -3.74 16.30 7.20
N ALA A 96 -3.12 15.79 6.13
CA ALA A 96 -3.74 14.82 5.22
C ALA A 96 -3.60 13.37 5.72
N THR A 97 -2.55 13.06 6.49
CA THR A 97 -2.22 11.70 6.93
C THR A 97 -3.34 11.07 7.76
N ASN A 98 -3.59 9.77 7.56
CA ASN A 98 -4.65 8.98 8.21
C ASN A 98 -6.08 9.43 7.87
N LEU A 99 -6.29 10.15 6.78
CA LEU A 99 -7.61 10.53 6.31
C LEU A 99 -8.01 9.74 5.06
N GLN A 100 -9.31 9.44 4.92
CA GLN A 100 -9.87 8.89 3.69
C GLN A 100 -9.86 9.92 2.56
N THR A 101 -10.15 11.18 2.88
CA THR A 101 -10.26 12.27 1.92
C THR A 101 -9.64 13.54 2.48
N TYR A 102 -8.94 14.30 1.64
CA TYR A 102 -8.36 15.58 2.02
C TYR A 102 -8.34 16.54 0.83
N THR A 103 -8.61 17.83 1.07
CA THR A 103 -8.54 18.86 0.04
C THR A 103 -7.29 19.71 0.25
N SER A 104 -6.31 19.55 -0.62
CA SER A 104 -5.11 20.42 -0.65
C SER A 104 -5.39 21.65 -1.51
N THR A 105 -5.29 22.84 -0.90
CA THR A 105 -5.49 24.10 -1.62
C THR A 105 -4.17 24.79 -1.85
N TRP A 106 -3.82 24.98 -3.12
CA TRP A 106 -2.69 25.78 -3.56
C TRP A 106 -3.17 27.21 -3.76
N GLU A 107 -2.68 28.13 -2.94
CA GLU A 107 -3.06 29.53 -3.02
C GLU A 107 -2.07 30.32 -3.89
N ASN A 108 -2.59 31.27 -4.66
CA ASN A 108 -1.81 32.23 -5.44
C ASN A 108 -0.69 31.55 -6.26
N VAL A 109 -1.08 30.63 -7.15
CA VAL A 109 -0.13 29.80 -7.91
C VAL A 109 0.60 30.66 -8.94
N VAL A 110 1.92 30.81 -8.76
CA VAL A 110 2.80 31.66 -9.57
C VAL A 110 4.02 30.91 -10.12
N ALA A 111 4.11 29.62 -9.88
CA ALA A 111 5.20 28.78 -10.35
C ALA A 111 4.72 27.33 -10.51
N ASP A 112 5.47 26.56 -11.28
CA ASP A 112 5.26 25.12 -11.37
C ASP A 112 5.46 24.45 -9.99
N GLY A 113 4.81 23.31 -9.79
CA GLY A 113 4.93 22.55 -8.56
C GLY A 113 4.53 21.08 -8.72
N THR A 114 4.70 20.33 -7.65
CA THR A 114 4.33 18.90 -7.60
C THR A 114 3.43 18.64 -6.40
N LEU A 115 2.39 17.83 -6.60
CA LEU A 115 1.56 17.27 -5.56
C LEU A 115 1.62 15.75 -5.68
N TYR A 116 2.09 15.05 -4.65
CA TYR A 116 2.17 13.60 -4.64
C TYR A 116 1.45 13.03 -3.43
N ALA A 117 0.62 12.01 -3.62
CA ALA A 117 -0.04 11.29 -2.54
C ALA A 117 0.32 9.80 -2.56
N SER A 118 0.67 9.23 -1.42
CA SER A 118 0.69 7.78 -1.18
C SER A 118 -0.50 7.36 -0.33
N PHE A 119 -0.83 6.08 -0.39
CA PHE A 119 -1.94 5.48 0.35
C PHE A 119 -1.46 4.21 1.02
N ASP A 120 -1.79 4.08 2.29
CA ASP A 120 -1.43 2.93 3.12
C ASP A 120 -2.71 2.14 3.46
N GLU A 121 -2.59 0.82 3.62
CA GLU A 121 -3.71 -0.03 3.98
C GLU A 121 -4.19 0.24 5.41
N ASN A 122 -5.50 0.15 5.61
CA ASN A 122 -6.07 0.13 6.95
C ASN A 122 -5.84 -1.26 7.57
N LEU A 123 -5.41 -1.27 8.82
CA LEU A 123 -5.11 -2.49 9.56
C LEU A 123 -6.06 -2.66 10.75
N ALA A 124 -6.51 -3.90 10.94
CA ALA A 124 -7.08 -4.33 12.21
C ALA A 124 -6.03 -4.25 13.34
N PRO A 125 -6.43 -4.28 14.62
CA PRO A 125 -5.54 -4.01 15.75
C PRO A 125 -4.28 -4.87 15.86
N LEU A 126 -4.27 -6.09 15.29
CA LEU A 126 -3.11 -6.98 15.29
C LEU A 126 -2.40 -7.05 13.93
N GLY A 127 -2.72 -6.13 13.01
CA GLY A 127 -2.01 -5.95 11.74
C GLY A 127 -2.58 -6.67 10.53
N THR A 128 -3.77 -7.28 10.62
CA THR A 128 -4.44 -7.88 9.45
C THR A 128 -5.07 -6.79 8.58
N PRO A 129 -4.85 -6.77 7.26
CA PRO A 129 -5.46 -5.77 6.39
C PRO A 129 -6.99 -5.83 6.39
N GLU A 130 -7.64 -4.67 6.52
CA GLU A 130 -9.11 -4.58 6.52
C GLU A 130 -9.72 -5.06 5.20
N TRP A 131 -9.05 -4.79 4.07
CA TRP A 131 -9.48 -5.26 2.76
C TRP A 131 -9.48 -6.78 2.68
N TRP A 132 -8.53 -7.46 3.33
CA TRP A 132 -8.41 -8.91 3.34
C TRP A 132 -9.56 -9.53 4.15
N LEU A 133 -9.86 -8.96 5.32
CA LEU A 133 -11.00 -9.36 6.15
C LEU A 133 -12.33 -9.15 5.42
N ALA A 134 -12.45 -8.08 4.65
CA ALA A 134 -13.63 -7.81 3.83
C ALA A 134 -13.73 -8.74 2.61
N TYR A 135 -12.60 -9.07 1.97
CA TYR A 135 -12.54 -9.93 0.79
C TYR A 135 -13.09 -11.35 1.09
N TYR A 136 -12.76 -11.90 2.26
CA TYR A 136 -13.28 -13.19 2.72
C TYR A 136 -14.64 -13.10 3.43
N ASP A 137 -15.34 -11.97 3.34
CA ASP A 137 -16.64 -11.73 3.97
C ASP A 137 -16.63 -11.96 5.52
N LEU A 138 -15.48 -11.85 6.18
CA LEU A 138 -15.30 -12.19 7.60
C LEU A 138 -15.93 -11.17 8.57
N THR A 139 -16.28 -9.99 8.06
CA THR A 139 -17.03 -8.96 8.79
C THR A 139 -18.53 -9.03 8.55
N ASN A 140 -18.97 -9.88 7.61
CA ASN A 140 -20.39 -10.09 7.33
C ASN A 140 -21.05 -10.78 8.53
N GLY A 141 -22.17 -10.26 9.01
CA GLY A 141 -22.78 -10.67 10.28
C GLY A 141 -22.60 -9.69 11.44
N GLY A 142 -21.97 -8.53 11.19
CA GLY A 142 -21.91 -7.42 12.15
C GLY A 142 -20.68 -7.47 13.08
N PHE A 143 -19.67 -8.26 12.73
CA PHE A 143 -18.39 -8.26 13.41
C PHE A 143 -17.58 -7.02 13.03
N THR A 144 -16.92 -6.44 14.01
CA THR A 144 -15.88 -5.43 13.78
C THR A 144 -14.62 -6.07 13.20
N PHE A 145 -13.73 -5.29 12.57
CA PHE A 145 -12.45 -5.81 12.09
C PHE A 145 -11.59 -6.43 13.20
N ALA A 146 -11.67 -5.87 14.42
CA ALA A 146 -10.98 -6.42 15.58
C ALA A 146 -11.48 -7.82 15.99
N GLU A 147 -12.79 -8.05 15.89
CA GLU A 147 -13.38 -9.37 16.15
C GLU A 147 -13.05 -10.33 15.00
N ALA A 148 -13.27 -9.89 13.76
CA ALA A 148 -13.02 -10.69 12.56
C ALA A 148 -11.56 -11.17 12.49
N GLU A 149 -10.58 -10.36 12.90
CA GLU A 149 -9.17 -10.75 12.91
C GLU A 149 -8.85 -11.94 13.84
N THR A 150 -9.60 -12.09 14.94
CA THR A 150 -9.30 -13.10 15.98
C THR A 150 -10.23 -14.30 15.96
N ASN A 151 -11.33 -14.21 15.23
CA ASN A 151 -12.25 -15.32 15.03
C ASN A 151 -11.60 -16.42 14.19
N ASN A 152 -12.12 -17.62 14.38
CA ASN A 152 -11.85 -18.77 13.54
C ASN A 152 -13.19 -19.10 12.87
N ASN A 153 -13.28 -18.81 11.59
CA ASN A 153 -14.56 -18.82 10.87
C ASN A 153 -14.93 -20.20 10.31
N ASP A 154 -13.95 -21.02 9.98
CA ASP A 154 -14.14 -22.33 9.35
C ASP A 154 -13.98 -23.52 10.33
N GLY A 155 -13.51 -23.25 11.54
CA GLY A 155 -13.35 -24.21 12.64
C GLY A 155 -12.05 -25.01 12.61
N ASP A 156 -11.05 -24.58 11.85
CA ASP A 156 -9.74 -25.24 11.78
C ASP A 156 -8.88 -24.98 13.06
N PRO A 157 -7.60 -25.38 13.12
CA PRO A 157 -6.75 -25.07 14.28
C PRO A 157 -6.26 -23.61 14.41
N HIS A 158 -6.48 -22.75 13.42
CA HIS A 158 -5.96 -21.39 13.33
C HIS A 158 -7.08 -20.35 13.43
N ASN A 159 -6.71 -19.08 13.55
CA ASN A 159 -7.67 -17.99 13.41
C ASN A 159 -7.35 -17.18 12.16
N ASN A 160 -8.27 -16.31 11.76
CA ASN A 160 -8.19 -15.59 10.49
C ASN A 160 -6.87 -14.82 10.34
N ARG A 161 -6.32 -14.25 11.42
CA ARG A 161 -4.99 -13.62 11.40
C ARG A 161 -3.86 -14.61 11.13
N GLN A 162 -3.85 -15.76 11.81
CA GLN A 162 -2.84 -16.78 11.60
C GLN A 162 -2.87 -17.29 10.16
N GLU A 163 -4.07 -17.39 9.59
CA GLU A 163 -4.28 -17.77 8.19
C GLU A 163 -3.82 -16.69 7.22
N GLN A 164 -4.09 -15.40 7.50
CA GLN A 164 -3.52 -14.30 6.72
C GLN A 164 -1.99 -14.34 6.69
N ILE A 165 -1.37 -14.60 7.84
CA ILE A 165 0.10 -14.74 7.94
C ILE A 165 0.57 -16.00 7.23
N ALA A 166 -0.20 -17.09 7.24
CA ALA A 166 0.14 -18.32 6.53
C ALA A 166 -0.16 -18.25 5.02
N ASN A 167 -0.93 -17.26 4.59
CA ASN A 167 -1.54 -17.16 3.26
C ASN A 167 -2.44 -18.37 2.93
N THR A 168 -3.31 -18.73 3.86
CA THR A 168 -4.33 -19.78 3.71
C THR A 168 -5.75 -19.18 3.67
N ASP A 169 -6.74 -19.94 3.20
CA ASP A 169 -8.13 -19.50 3.06
C ASP A 169 -8.92 -19.65 4.38
N PRO A 170 -9.28 -18.54 5.07
CA PRO A 170 -10.02 -18.54 6.35
C PRO A 170 -11.48 -19.00 6.26
N THR A 171 -11.89 -19.46 5.09
CA THR A 171 -13.22 -20.01 4.84
C THR A 171 -13.21 -21.48 4.45
N ASP A 172 -12.02 -22.10 4.29
CA ASP A 172 -11.86 -23.53 4.01
C ASP A 172 -11.04 -24.23 5.09
N SER A 173 -11.76 -24.94 5.98
CA SER A 173 -11.17 -25.75 7.07
C SER A 173 -10.14 -26.83 6.66
N ASN A 174 -9.91 -27.03 5.37
CA ASN A 174 -8.87 -27.92 4.83
C ASN A 174 -7.61 -27.19 4.35
N ASP A 175 -7.65 -25.86 4.23
CA ASP A 175 -6.53 -25.02 3.82
C ASP A 175 -5.96 -24.27 5.01
N PHE A 176 -4.97 -24.87 5.65
CA PHE A 176 -4.31 -24.27 6.81
C PHE A 176 -2.84 -24.68 6.88
N LEU A 177 -2.04 -23.98 7.69
CA LEU A 177 -0.65 -24.37 7.90
C LEU A 177 -0.57 -25.57 8.85
N TYR A 178 0.02 -26.67 8.38
CA TYR A 178 0.29 -27.85 9.20
C TYR A 178 1.60 -28.55 8.82
N ILE A 179 2.14 -29.29 9.79
CA ILE A 179 3.21 -30.26 9.51
C ILE A 179 2.56 -31.49 8.91
N ARG A 180 2.87 -31.81 7.66
CA ARG A 180 2.22 -32.93 6.96
C ARG A 180 2.78 -34.28 7.37
N ALA A 181 4.08 -34.38 7.63
CA ALA A 181 4.62 -35.46 8.46
C ALA A 181 5.97 -35.09 9.08
N ALA A 182 6.32 -35.87 10.11
CA ALA A 182 7.57 -35.73 10.85
C ALA A 182 8.61 -36.83 10.55
N TRP A 183 8.37 -37.70 9.55
CA TRP A 183 9.27 -38.81 9.17
C TRP A 183 9.04 -39.17 7.69
N GLY A 184 10.10 -39.23 6.86
CA GLY A 184 10.13 -40.12 5.69
C GLY A 184 9.68 -39.60 4.31
N HIS A 185 9.89 -38.32 3.97
CA HIS A 185 9.66 -37.85 2.59
C HIS A 185 10.80 -38.23 1.63
N ALA A 186 12.06 -38.13 2.09
CA ALA A 186 13.26 -38.69 1.47
C ALA A 186 14.30 -39.04 2.57
N ALA A 187 15.36 -39.78 2.23
CA ALA A 187 16.39 -40.17 3.19
C ALA A 187 17.05 -38.93 3.82
N GLY A 188 16.64 -38.58 5.05
CA GLY A 188 17.17 -37.44 5.79
C GLY A 188 16.18 -36.30 6.07
N ASP A 189 14.95 -36.32 5.52
CA ASP A 189 13.91 -35.30 5.80
C ASP A 189 13.06 -35.67 7.03
N TRP A 190 12.98 -34.75 8.00
CA TRP A 190 12.34 -34.99 9.31
C TRP A 190 11.12 -34.12 9.56
N VAL A 191 10.98 -32.94 8.97
CA VAL A 191 9.75 -32.15 9.09
C VAL A 191 9.46 -31.57 7.72
N TYR A 192 8.21 -31.66 7.25
CA TYR A 192 7.81 -31.07 5.98
C TYR A 192 6.41 -30.46 6.03
N TRP A 193 6.23 -29.31 5.37
CA TRP A 193 5.03 -28.48 5.42
C TRP A 193 4.85 -27.69 4.11
N PRO A 194 3.62 -27.27 3.75
CA PRO A 194 3.41 -26.37 2.62
C PRO A 194 3.96 -24.98 2.96
N SER A 195 4.48 -24.28 1.95
CA SER A 195 5.08 -22.96 2.10
C SER A 195 4.63 -22.04 0.97
N GLU A 196 4.52 -20.75 1.29
CA GLU A 196 4.10 -19.71 0.38
C GLU A 196 5.25 -18.76 0.06
N LEU A 197 5.22 -18.14 -1.13
CA LEU A 197 6.17 -17.07 -1.44
C LEU A 197 5.95 -15.87 -0.49
N ASP A 198 6.96 -15.02 -0.33
CA ASP A 198 6.90 -13.82 0.53
C ASP A 198 6.54 -14.12 2.00
N ARG A 199 6.90 -15.32 2.45
CA ARG A 199 6.82 -15.76 3.85
C ARG A 199 8.17 -16.30 4.31
N LEU A 200 8.43 -16.13 5.60
CA LEU A 200 9.58 -16.71 6.28
C LEU A 200 9.10 -17.75 7.29
N TYR A 201 9.75 -18.92 7.26
CA TYR A 201 9.43 -20.04 8.12
C TYR A 201 10.55 -20.31 9.13
N GLY A 202 10.15 -20.73 10.32
CA GLY A 202 11.05 -21.24 11.34
C GLY A 202 10.53 -22.54 11.93
N VAL A 203 11.44 -23.37 12.45
CA VAL A 203 11.09 -24.60 13.13
C VAL A 203 11.71 -24.59 14.52
N ASP A 204 10.87 -24.82 15.53
CA ASP A 204 11.35 -25.12 16.87
C ASP A 204 11.19 -26.60 17.18
N GLY A 205 12.11 -27.13 17.98
CA GLY A 205 12.12 -28.49 18.47
C GLY A 205 11.95 -28.57 19.99
N LEU A 206 11.48 -29.73 20.45
CA LEU A 206 11.33 -30.03 21.87
C LEU A 206 11.55 -31.53 22.13
N SER A 207 12.34 -31.87 23.16
CA SER A 207 12.66 -33.26 23.51
C SER A 207 11.61 -33.92 24.40
N ASN A 208 10.86 -33.15 25.20
CA ASN A 208 9.81 -33.67 26.06
C ASN A 208 8.67 -32.64 26.24
N LEU A 209 7.50 -32.96 25.71
CA LEU A 209 6.32 -32.09 25.78
C LEU A 209 5.76 -31.91 27.20
N LEU A 210 5.91 -32.92 28.07
CA LEU A 210 5.29 -32.95 29.40
C LEU A 210 6.28 -32.57 30.53
N GLY A 211 7.57 -32.47 30.21
CA GLY A 211 8.64 -32.29 31.20
C GLY A 211 8.98 -30.85 31.57
N GLY A 212 8.21 -29.87 31.10
CA GLY A 212 8.54 -28.44 31.26
C GLY A 212 9.81 -28.01 30.51
N SER A 213 10.25 -28.81 29.53
CA SER A 213 11.35 -28.44 28.64
C SER A 213 10.97 -27.23 27.79
N SER A 214 11.94 -26.37 27.48
CA SER A 214 11.72 -25.22 26.62
C SER A 214 11.91 -25.58 25.16
N TRP A 215 11.09 -24.99 24.28
CA TRP A 215 11.31 -25.03 22.84
C TRP A 215 12.66 -24.40 22.51
N PHE A 216 13.41 -25.03 21.61
CA PHE A 216 14.66 -24.50 21.07
C PHE A 216 14.54 -24.33 19.56
N GLU A 217 15.20 -23.31 19.01
CA GLU A 217 15.22 -23.05 17.58
C GLU A 217 16.04 -24.14 16.86
N VAL A 218 15.43 -24.77 15.85
CA VAL A 218 16.11 -25.69 14.92
C VAL A 218 16.57 -24.92 13.70
N THR A 219 15.72 -24.05 13.18
CA THR A 219 16.02 -23.13 12.09
C THR A 219 15.05 -21.96 12.11
N ASN A 220 15.43 -20.86 11.47
CA ASN A 220 14.59 -19.69 11.31
C ASN A 220 14.89 -19.01 9.97
N ASP A 221 13.97 -18.14 9.54
CA ASP A 221 14.10 -17.31 8.34
C ASP A 221 14.34 -18.11 7.04
N LEU A 222 13.73 -19.29 6.95
CA LEU A 222 13.65 -20.04 5.69
C LEU A 222 12.66 -19.35 4.74
N GLU A 223 13.16 -18.91 3.59
CA GLU A 223 12.32 -18.37 2.52
C GLU A 223 11.35 -19.44 2.02
N GLY A 224 10.06 -19.11 2.01
CA GLY A 224 9.04 -19.94 1.42
C GLY A 224 9.19 -20.06 -0.09
N THR A 225 8.74 -21.19 -0.62
CA THR A 225 9.03 -21.58 -2.02
C THR A 225 7.78 -21.61 -2.91
N GLY A 226 6.59 -21.34 -2.36
CA GLY A 226 5.32 -21.63 -3.03
C GLY A 226 5.04 -23.13 -3.20
N GLY A 227 5.82 -23.97 -2.51
CA GLY A 227 5.77 -25.42 -2.58
C GLY A 227 6.04 -26.03 -1.21
N TRP A 228 6.59 -27.25 -1.17
CA TRP A 228 6.90 -27.91 0.08
C TRP A 228 8.29 -27.51 0.60
N LEU A 229 8.37 -27.08 1.85
CA LEU A 229 9.63 -26.96 2.58
C LEU A 229 9.87 -28.20 3.43
N SER A 230 11.14 -28.55 3.62
CA SER A 230 11.58 -29.56 4.58
C SER A 230 12.83 -29.12 5.33
N ILE A 231 13.02 -29.71 6.51
CA ILE A 231 14.30 -29.67 7.23
C ILE A 231 14.79 -31.09 7.54
N THR A 232 16.10 -31.22 7.56
CA THR A 232 16.81 -32.42 8.04
C THR A 232 17.19 -32.22 9.50
N ASN A 233 17.07 -33.24 10.35
CA ASN A 233 17.40 -33.07 11.78
C ASN A 233 18.89 -32.72 12.00
N LEU A 234 19.15 -31.87 13.00
CA LEU A 234 20.50 -31.45 13.35
C LEU A 234 21.23 -32.59 14.08
N PRO A 235 22.48 -32.92 13.70
CA PRO A 235 23.24 -33.96 14.40
C PRO A 235 23.40 -33.65 15.90
N GLY A 236 23.00 -34.58 16.77
CA GLY A 236 23.19 -34.48 18.23
C GLY A 236 22.03 -33.89 19.02
N LEU A 237 20.95 -33.48 18.36
CA LEU A 237 19.67 -33.16 18.99
C LEU A 237 18.62 -34.10 18.39
N ASP A 238 18.01 -34.98 19.20
CA ASP A 238 16.85 -35.77 18.78
C ASP A 238 15.59 -35.14 19.38
N PRO A 239 15.07 -34.03 18.84
CA PRO A 239 13.77 -33.52 19.23
C PRO A 239 12.70 -34.57 18.91
N VAL A 240 11.70 -34.66 19.78
CA VAL A 240 10.57 -35.59 19.64
C VAL A 240 9.34 -34.85 19.11
N TYR A 241 9.27 -33.55 19.34
CA TYR A 241 8.16 -32.68 18.96
C TYR A 241 8.69 -31.48 18.18
N TYR A 242 7.90 -31.04 17.21
CA TYR A 242 8.21 -29.91 16.36
C TYR A 242 7.02 -28.97 16.28
N ARG A 243 7.31 -27.70 16.05
CA ARG A 243 6.32 -26.73 15.57
C ARG A 243 6.94 -25.90 14.46
N VAL A 244 6.13 -25.61 13.45
CA VAL A 244 6.48 -24.67 12.39
C VAL A 244 5.86 -23.32 12.73
N LYS A 245 6.64 -22.27 12.53
CA LYS A 245 6.24 -20.87 12.65
C LYS A 245 6.31 -20.24 11.28
N VAL A 246 5.40 -19.32 11.00
CA VAL A 246 5.39 -18.52 9.78
C VAL A 246 5.26 -17.04 10.16
N ARG A 247 5.90 -16.17 9.38
CA ARG A 247 5.75 -14.72 9.45
C ARG A 247 5.82 -14.13 8.05
N LEU A 248 5.29 -12.92 7.89
CA LEU A 248 5.44 -12.14 6.65
C LEU A 248 6.93 -11.92 6.37
N ASN A 249 7.33 -12.02 5.10
CA ASN A 249 8.62 -11.58 4.65
C ASN A 249 8.50 -10.10 4.26
N ASP A 250 8.82 -9.22 5.20
CA ASP A 250 8.89 -7.78 4.93
C ASP A 250 10.14 -7.50 4.07
N LEU A 251 10.11 -7.90 2.80
CA LEU A 251 11.07 -7.36 1.84
C LEU A 251 10.70 -5.89 1.60
N PRO A 252 11.68 -4.97 1.70
CA PRO A 252 11.44 -3.53 1.60
C PRO A 252 10.90 -3.10 0.24
#